data_AF-A0A7X7FUD8-F1
#
_entry.id   AF-A0A7X7FUD8-F1
#
_cell.length_a   1.000
_cell.length_b   1.000
_cell.length_c   1.000
_cell.angle_alpha   90.00
_cell.angle_beta   90.00
_cell.angle_gamma   90.00
#
_symmetry.space_group_name_H-M   'P 1'
#
loop_
_entity.id
_entity.type
_entity.pdbx_description
1 polymer ?
#
loop_
_entity_poly.entity_id
_entity_poly.type
_entity_poly.pdbx_seq_one_letter_code
_entity_poly.pdbx_strand_id
1 'polypeptide(L)'
;MPKNVTQYDLLISCPSDIKDEIQLIEKAVDQFNTQFSDTLGISIRIKHWRKNSYAQSGGKPQALLNEQFVNECDAAVAVLWTRFGTPTDQYDSGTEEEIEIMLEAQKQVFMYFSDKQLPPSQIDSNEYEKVKAFREKYKGKGIYFSYSSDEELKSLLFAHLSQYFLSAQKNAEIIEERQAILRLVGIDEQQHLVDAAKIIPFVPKVEKTTDQYIQSICDLYNDIAGIAVGKGLEHTHVLMSLKKPAVISENDREHISTVAQHLEICLPDDFFNLGNLSQSTIHTNIYGGTSIEGTDEEEKKYAKIMMLKKTIYKLLEWSPVENAFSGKRCIKLALQNCGTAVDEDVEIGLKFSKKCLITLSDFPKFNNDEMGYLLNDCDMGKMFGICATADYMDYASSQVERHFSPLPISNVGLPGYVPNYSDSYISKLNDVFCYSVYERAEDYIIKLKIDYIKHNTTIAFPTIILIPEPFDTIDYTITSKNASDIVTGQIEVKE
;
A
#
# COMPACT_ATOMS: atom_id res chain seq x y z
N MET A 1 16.14 -19.70 35.43
CA MET A 1 14.89 -19.46 34.69
C MET A 1 14.92 -20.32 33.44
N PRO A 2 13.78 -20.88 32.99
CA PRO A 2 13.72 -21.62 31.73
C PRO A 2 14.08 -20.69 30.55
N LYS A 3 14.78 -21.22 29.55
CA LYS A 3 15.15 -20.53 28.31
C LYS A 3 14.53 -21.27 27.12
N ASN A 4 14.09 -20.52 26.11
CA ASN A 4 13.71 -21.10 24.82
C ASN A 4 14.99 -21.38 24.01
N VAL A 5 15.08 -22.57 23.43
CA VAL A 5 16.25 -23.00 22.64
C VAL A 5 15.75 -23.63 21.35
N THR A 6 16.26 -23.15 20.22
CA THR A 6 16.07 -23.80 18.91
C THR A 6 16.99 -25.02 18.83
N GLN A 7 16.41 -26.19 18.59
CA GLN A 7 17.15 -27.46 18.60
C GLN A 7 17.23 -28.03 17.18
N TYR A 8 18.45 -28.20 16.68
CA TYR A 8 18.75 -28.79 15.38
C TYR A 8 19.07 -30.28 15.50
N ASP A 9 18.45 -31.12 14.69
CA ASP A 9 18.73 -32.55 14.61
C ASP A 9 19.84 -32.84 13.59
N LEU A 10 20.96 -33.39 14.07
CA LEU A 10 22.14 -33.71 13.26
C LEU A 10 22.27 -35.23 13.09
N LEU A 11 22.05 -35.70 11.87
CA LEU A 11 22.24 -37.10 11.50
C LEU A 11 23.73 -37.47 11.50
N ILE A 12 24.10 -38.59 12.09
CA ILE A 12 25.39 -39.24 11.83
C ILE A 12 25.17 -40.38 10.84
N SER A 13 25.72 -40.22 9.64
CA SER A 13 25.70 -41.24 8.59
C SER A 13 27.10 -41.79 8.38
N CYS A 14 27.31 -43.07 8.71
CA CYS A 14 28.62 -43.68 8.54
C CYS A 14 28.53 -45.22 8.44
N PRO A 15 29.46 -45.86 7.72
CA PRO A 15 29.57 -47.32 7.68
C PRO A 15 30.08 -47.92 9.01
N SER A 16 29.98 -49.25 9.13
CA SER A 16 30.26 -49.99 10.38
C SER A 16 31.70 -49.95 10.92
N ASP A 17 32.68 -49.57 10.09
CA ASP A 17 34.10 -49.41 10.47
C ASP A 17 34.38 -48.08 11.18
N ILE A 18 33.48 -47.10 11.06
CA ILE A 18 33.54 -45.82 11.77
C ILE A 18 32.94 -46.00 13.18
N LYS A 19 33.80 -46.08 14.19
CA LYS A 19 33.38 -46.36 15.59
C LYS A 19 33.86 -45.30 16.54
N ASP A 20 35.16 -45.02 16.50
CA ASP A 20 35.80 -44.07 17.40
C ASP A 20 35.40 -42.63 17.02
N GLU A 21 35.23 -42.37 15.73
CA GLU A 21 34.78 -41.09 15.18
C GLU A 21 33.39 -40.70 15.68
N ILE A 22 32.49 -41.65 15.93
CA ILE A 22 31.16 -41.35 16.47
C ILE A 22 31.30 -40.63 17.82
N GLN A 23 32.21 -41.08 18.67
CA GLN A 23 32.47 -40.43 19.96
C GLN A 23 33.15 -39.05 19.78
N LEU A 24 33.95 -38.88 18.74
CA LEU A 24 34.56 -37.59 18.42
C LEU A 24 33.53 -36.57 17.92
N ILE A 25 32.57 -37.02 17.11
CA ILE A 25 31.42 -36.23 16.67
C ILE A 25 30.58 -35.81 17.88
N GLU A 26 30.26 -36.74 18.77
CA GLU A 26 29.55 -36.45 20.02
C GLU A 26 30.29 -35.39 20.85
N LYS A 27 31.60 -35.54 21.06
CA LYS A 27 32.42 -34.55 21.79
C LYS A 27 32.48 -33.19 21.10
N ALA A 28 32.48 -33.13 19.76
CA ALA A 28 32.48 -31.88 19.02
C ALA A 28 31.14 -31.14 19.15
N VAL A 29 30.03 -31.88 19.09
CA VAL A 29 28.68 -31.35 19.31
C VAL A 29 28.49 -30.89 20.76
N ASP A 30 28.95 -31.67 21.75
CA ASP A 30 28.89 -31.28 23.16
C ASP A 30 29.69 -29.99 23.42
N GLN A 31 30.86 -29.86 22.79
CA GLN A 31 31.67 -28.64 22.86
C GLN A 31 30.93 -27.45 22.23
N PHE A 32 30.30 -27.63 21.06
CA PHE A 32 29.48 -26.61 20.43
C PHE A 32 28.33 -26.16 21.35
N ASN A 33 27.55 -27.11 21.88
CA ASN A 33 26.42 -26.81 22.75
C ASN A 33 26.86 -26.09 24.03
N THR A 34 27.96 -26.54 24.64
CA THR A 34 28.52 -25.89 25.84
C THR A 34 28.93 -24.44 25.56
N GLN A 35 29.49 -24.16 24.38
CA GLN A 35 29.99 -22.84 24.04
C GLN A 35 28.89 -21.88 23.58
N PHE A 36 27.86 -22.39 22.89
CA PHE A 36 26.93 -21.56 22.16
C PHE A 36 25.48 -21.63 22.66
N SER A 37 25.04 -22.72 23.30
CA SER A 37 23.61 -22.88 23.63
C SER A 37 23.07 -21.81 24.56
N ASP A 38 23.84 -21.40 25.57
CA ASP A 38 23.38 -20.39 26.53
C ASP A 38 23.39 -18.97 25.98
N THR A 39 24.35 -18.66 25.10
CA THR A 39 24.58 -17.32 24.55
C THR A 39 23.69 -17.06 23.34
N LEU A 40 23.43 -18.11 22.55
CA LEU A 40 22.80 -18.00 21.25
C LEU A 40 21.43 -18.68 21.17
N GLY A 41 21.02 -19.42 22.20
CA GLY A 41 19.73 -20.09 22.21
C GLY A 41 19.61 -21.21 21.18
N ILE A 42 20.71 -21.78 20.71
CA ILE A 42 20.72 -22.91 19.75
C ILE A 42 21.37 -24.16 20.35
N SER A 43 20.85 -25.33 20.04
CA SER A 43 21.48 -26.60 20.43
C SER A 43 21.42 -27.61 19.30
N ILE A 44 22.40 -28.50 19.26
CA ILE A 44 22.47 -29.60 18.29
C ILE A 44 22.21 -30.91 19.03
N ARG A 45 21.30 -31.71 18.51
CA ARG A 45 20.99 -33.06 19.00
C ARG A 45 21.37 -34.08 17.95
N ILE A 46 22.24 -35.01 18.35
CA ILE A 46 22.69 -36.08 17.46
C ILE A 46 21.58 -37.13 17.29
N LYS A 47 21.40 -37.57 16.04
CA LYS A 47 20.57 -38.70 15.65
C LYS A 47 21.44 -39.76 14.99
N HIS A 48 21.34 -40.99 15.48
CA HIS A 48 22.05 -42.13 14.92
C HIS A 48 21.20 -43.39 15.06
N TRP A 49 21.20 -44.26 14.04
CA TRP A 49 20.30 -45.41 13.97
C TRP A 49 20.31 -46.27 15.24
N ARG A 50 21.48 -46.50 15.86
CA ARG A 50 21.61 -47.33 17.09
C ARG A 50 20.86 -46.78 18.29
N LYS A 51 20.67 -45.46 18.37
CA LYS A 51 20.07 -44.78 19.51
C LYS A 51 18.64 -44.32 19.23
N ASN A 52 18.27 -44.18 17.95
CA ASN A 52 17.06 -43.49 17.53
C ASN A 52 16.11 -44.34 16.66
N SER A 53 16.40 -45.63 16.46
CA SER A 53 15.49 -46.55 15.78
C SER A 53 14.75 -47.48 16.75
N TYR A 54 13.58 -47.97 16.33
CA TYR A 54 12.80 -48.98 17.05
C TYR A 54 12.27 -50.07 16.11
N ALA A 55 11.94 -51.24 16.67
CA ALA A 55 11.43 -52.36 15.90
C ALA A 55 10.09 -52.01 15.25
N GLN A 56 10.07 -51.95 13.91
CA GLN A 56 8.89 -51.66 13.10
C GLN A 56 8.81 -52.71 11.98
N SER A 57 7.59 -53.21 11.72
CA SER A 57 7.32 -54.22 10.69
C SER A 57 6.52 -53.61 9.54
N GLY A 58 6.50 -54.27 8.38
CA GLY A 58 5.64 -53.90 7.25
C GLY A 58 6.31 -53.05 6.17
N GLY A 59 7.63 -52.88 6.20
CA GLY A 59 8.41 -52.17 5.19
C GLY A 59 9.82 -52.71 5.08
N LYS A 60 10.62 -52.10 4.19
CA LYS A 60 12.03 -52.46 4.02
C LYS A 60 12.90 -51.76 5.08
N PRO A 61 13.92 -52.42 5.65
CA PRO A 61 14.64 -51.91 6.82
C PRO A 61 15.18 -50.48 6.66
N GLN A 62 15.85 -50.14 5.56
CA GLN A 62 16.40 -48.79 5.38
C GLN A 62 15.30 -47.74 5.21
N ALA A 63 14.25 -48.03 4.43
CA ALA A 63 13.12 -47.12 4.26
C ALA A 63 12.43 -46.79 5.59
N LEU A 64 12.26 -47.79 6.46
CA LEU A 64 11.72 -47.58 7.81
C LEU A 64 12.64 -46.71 8.67
N LEU A 65 13.97 -46.88 8.59
CA LEU A 65 14.92 -46.02 9.30
C LEU A 65 14.88 -44.57 8.79
N ASN A 66 14.75 -44.39 7.47
CA ASN A 66 14.70 -43.07 6.87
C ASN A 66 13.46 -42.28 7.34
N GLU A 67 12.30 -42.94 7.38
CA GLU A 67 11.06 -42.38 7.93
C GLU A 67 11.16 -42.10 9.44
N GLN A 68 11.84 -42.97 10.20
CA GLN A 68 11.91 -42.84 11.66
C GLN A 68 12.75 -41.65 12.14
N PHE A 69 13.81 -41.27 11.44
CA PHE A 69 14.65 -40.16 11.91
C PHE A 69 15.44 -39.40 10.84
N VAL A 70 15.74 -39.98 9.66
CA VAL A 70 16.57 -39.29 8.65
C VAL A 70 15.85 -38.08 8.08
N ASN A 71 14.58 -38.24 7.69
CA ASN A 71 13.80 -37.19 7.06
C ASN A 71 13.60 -35.95 7.95
N GLU A 72 13.57 -36.15 9.27
CA GLU A 72 13.38 -35.09 10.26
C GLU A 72 14.68 -34.37 10.66
N CYS A 73 15.85 -34.87 10.26
CA CYS A 73 17.12 -34.21 10.59
C CYS A 73 17.30 -32.90 9.80
N ASP A 74 17.90 -31.88 10.41
CA ASP A 74 18.15 -30.57 9.78
C ASP A 74 19.48 -30.53 9.01
N ALA A 75 20.44 -31.35 9.43
CA ALA A 75 21.74 -31.51 8.79
C ALA A 75 22.30 -32.93 9.01
N ALA A 76 23.36 -33.29 8.29
CA ALA A 76 24.05 -34.57 8.47
C ALA A 76 25.57 -34.39 8.56
N VAL A 77 26.23 -35.25 9.34
CA VAL A 77 27.67 -35.51 9.29
C VAL A 77 27.85 -36.88 8.67
N ALA A 78 28.51 -36.91 7.51
CA ALA A 78 28.81 -38.13 6.77
C ALA A 78 30.30 -38.44 6.89
N VAL A 79 30.63 -39.65 7.38
CA VAL A 79 32.04 -40.08 7.53
C VAL A 79 32.23 -41.43 6.84
N LEU A 80 33.18 -41.48 5.90
CA LEU A 80 33.57 -42.70 5.20
C LEU A 80 35.07 -42.98 5.38
N TRP A 81 35.47 -44.26 5.40
CA TRP A 81 36.87 -44.68 5.48
C TRP A 81 37.20 -45.77 4.47
N THR A 82 37.11 -47.04 4.86
CA THR A 82 37.47 -48.17 3.98
C THR A 82 36.28 -49.02 3.58
N ARG A 83 35.19 -48.98 4.35
CA ARG A 83 33.92 -49.64 3.99
C ARG A 83 32.97 -48.66 3.35
N PHE A 84 32.17 -49.14 2.41
CA PHE A 84 31.08 -48.38 1.82
C PHE A 84 29.75 -48.72 2.51
N GLY A 85 29.52 -50.02 2.74
CA GLY A 85 28.35 -50.52 3.47
C GLY A 85 27.59 -51.58 2.70
N THR A 86 26.39 -51.91 3.20
CA THR A 86 25.53 -52.92 2.57
C THR A 86 24.56 -52.26 1.60
N PRO A 87 24.42 -52.77 0.36
CA PRO A 87 23.47 -52.24 -0.62
C PRO A 87 22.04 -52.23 -0.08
N THR A 88 21.31 -51.21 -0.46
CA THR A 88 19.87 -51.09 -0.28
C THR A 88 19.18 -51.37 -1.61
N ASP A 89 17.90 -51.07 -1.74
CA ASP A 89 17.19 -51.35 -3.00
C ASP A 89 17.66 -50.49 -4.17
N GLN A 90 18.06 -49.25 -3.88
CA GLN A 90 18.35 -48.22 -4.87
C GLN A 90 19.79 -47.72 -4.81
N TYR A 91 20.49 -47.96 -3.70
CA TYR A 91 21.84 -47.43 -3.46
C TYR A 91 22.81 -48.55 -3.08
N ASP A 92 24.10 -48.29 -3.32
CA ASP A 92 25.15 -49.28 -3.06
C ASP A 92 25.53 -49.34 -1.57
N SER A 93 25.03 -48.40 -0.75
CA SER A 93 25.05 -48.48 0.71
C SER A 93 23.91 -47.69 1.38
N GLY A 94 23.50 -48.09 2.58
CA GLY A 94 22.59 -47.29 3.42
C GLY A 94 23.14 -45.91 3.77
N THR A 95 24.45 -45.79 3.97
CA THR A 95 25.14 -44.50 4.17
C THR A 95 24.94 -43.58 2.96
N GLU A 96 25.13 -44.10 1.74
CA GLU A 96 24.90 -43.34 0.51
C GLU A 96 23.45 -42.89 0.40
N GLU A 97 22.49 -43.77 0.68
CA GLU A 97 21.06 -43.45 0.65
C GLU A 97 20.72 -42.28 1.59
N GLU A 98 21.21 -42.32 2.84
CA GLU A 98 21.01 -41.25 3.82
C GLU A 98 21.60 -39.91 3.35
N ILE A 99 22.80 -39.93 2.75
CA ILE A 99 23.45 -38.73 2.22
C ILE A 99 22.64 -38.14 1.06
N GLU A 100 22.21 -38.97 0.11
CA GLU A 100 21.48 -38.52 -1.08
C GLU A 100 20.11 -37.95 -0.68
N ILE A 101 19.40 -38.55 0.29
CA ILE A 101 18.15 -38.00 0.84
C ILE A 101 18.36 -36.58 1.38
N MET A 102 19.42 -36.37 2.17
CA MET A 102 19.70 -35.05 2.75
C MET A 102 20.05 -34.02 1.67
N LEU A 103 20.82 -34.39 0.65
CA LEU A 103 21.16 -33.51 -0.47
C LEU A 103 19.94 -33.17 -1.34
N GLU A 104 19.08 -34.14 -1.64
CA GLU A 104 17.85 -33.95 -2.40
C GLU A 104 16.88 -33.01 -1.67
N ALA A 105 16.84 -33.09 -0.34
CA ALA A 105 16.10 -32.15 0.51
C ALA A 105 16.79 -30.78 0.69
N GLN A 106 17.90 -30.52 -0.01
CA GLN A 106 18.71 -29.30 0.08
C GLN A 106 19.23 -29.00 1.50
N LYS A 107 19.46 -30.05 2.30
CA LYS A 107 19.98 -29.94 3.67
C LYS A 107 21.50 -30.02 3.68
N GLN A 108 22.10 -29.45 4.73
CA GLN A 108 23.55 -29.41 4.87
C GLN A 108 24.12 -30.80 5.19
N VAL A 109 25.14 -31.22 4.43
CA VAL A 109 25.91 -32.44 4.70
C VAL A 109 27.39 -32.09 4.91
N PHE A 110 27.89 -32.31 6.13
CA PHE A 110 29.31 -32.23 6.47
C PHE A 110 30.00 -33.55 6.09
N MET A 111 30.64 -33.57 4.93
CA MET A 111 31.27 -34.77 4.36
C MET A 111 32.75 -34.89 4.73
N TYR A 112 33.13 -36.03 5.33
CA TYR A 112 34.51 -36.34 5.70
C TYR A 112 34.96 -37.72 5.20
N PHE A 113 36.18 -37.77 4.67
CA PHE A 113 36.87 -39.02 4.33
C PHE A 113 38.08 -39.22 5.24
N SER A 114 38.16 -40.37 5.89
CA SER A 114 39.32 -40.75 6.69
C SER A 114 40.47 -41.19 5.79
N ASP A 115 41.64 -40.60 5.98
CA ASP A 115 42.91 -41.01 5.36
C ASP A 115 43.82 -41.70 6.40
N LYS A 116 43.26 -42.15 7.55
CA LYS A 116 43.98 -42.94 8.57
C LYS A 116 44.59 -44.22 7.96
N GLN A 117 45.83 -44.52 8.33
CA GLN A 117 46.56 -45.66 7.80
C GLN A 117 46.03 -47.00 8.34
N LEU A 118 45.89 -47.99 7.46
CA LEU A 118 45.57 -49.38 7.79
C LEU A 118 46.56 -50.34 7.14
N PRO A 119 46.87 -51.48 7.79
CA PRO A 119 47.54 -52.58 7.13
C PRO A 119 46.75 -53.05 5.90
N PRO A 120 47.39 -53.30 4.73
CA PRO A 120 46.69 -53.74 3.52
C PRO A 120 45.83 -54.99 3.71
N SER A 121 46.20 -55.87 4.65
CA SER A 121 45.44 -57.09 4.97
C SER A 121 44.07 -56.85 5.61
N GLN A 122 43.81 -55.63 6.09
CA GLN A 122 42.54 -55.24 6.71
C GLN A 122 41.62 -54.46 5.76
N ILE A 123 42.11 -54.11 4.57
CA ILE A 123 41.35 -53.36 3.57
C ILE A 123 40.67 -54.34 2.62
N ASP A 124 39.34 -54.28 2.59
CA ASP A 124 38.58 -54.94 1.53
C ASP A 124 38.66 -54.09 0.26
N SER A 125 39.38 -54.57 -0.74
CA SER A 125 39.62 -53.84 -1.99
C SER A 125 38.32 -53.44 -2.70
N ASN A 126 37.28 -54.29 -2.68
CA ASN A 126 36.03 -54.01 -3.38
C ASN A 126 35.24 -52.89 -2.71
N GLU A 127 35.16 -52.92 -1.37
CA GLU A 127 34.48 -51.85 -0.61
C GLU A 127 35.25 -50.53 -0.69
N TYR A 128 36.59 -50.57 -0.63
CA TYR A 128 37.40 -49.37 -0.72
C TYR A 128 37.34 -48.72 -2.12
N GLU A 129 37.23 -49.52 -3.18
CA GLU A 129 36.98 -49.01 -4.54
C GLU A 129 35.65 -48.26 -4.64
N LYS A 130 34.57 -48.75 -3.99
CA LYS A 130 33.29 -48.03 -3.93
C LYS A 130 33.42 -46.70 -3.18
N VAL A 131 34.14 -46.67 -2.05
CA VAL A 131 34.38 -45.41 -1.31
C VAL A 131 35.11 -44.39 -2.19
N LYS A 132 36.12 -44.82 -2.96
CA LYS A 132 36.82 -43.95 -3.91
C LYS A 132 35.89 -43.44 -5.01
N ALA A 133 35.07 -44.31 -5.59
CA ALA A 133 34.10 -43.93 -6.61
C ALA A 133 33.10 -42.90 -6.07
N PHE A 134 32.60 -43.10 -4.84
CA PHE A 134 31.70 -42.15 -4.19
C PHE A 134 32.39 -40.82 -3.86
N ARG A 135 33.65 -40.83 -3.40
CA ARG A 135 34.46 -39.63 -3.16
C ARG A 135 34.59 -38.78 -4.43
N GLU A 136 34.84 -39.41 -5.58
CA GLU A 136 34.88 -38.71 -6.87
C GLU A 136 33.50 -38.21 -7.31
N LYS A 137 32.45 -39.03 -7.18
CA LYS A 137 31.05 -38.66 -7.47
C LYS A 137 30.63 -37.42 -6.66
N TYR A 138 31.01 -37.34 -5.39
CA TYR A 138 30.62 -36.25 -4.48
C TYR A 138 31.25 -34.90 -4.85
N LYS A 139 32.40 -34.86 -5.53
CA LYS A 139 33.03 -33.59 -5.97
C LYS A 139 32.12 -32.74 -6.86
N GLY A 140 31.23 -33.38 -7.63
CA GLY A 140 30.23 -32.69 -8.44
C GLY A 140 29.00 -32.22 -7.66
N LYS A 141 28.83 -32.65 -6.40
CA LYS A 141 27.66 -32.40 -5.56
C LYS A 141 27.95 -31.52 -4.35
N GLY A 142 29.21 -31.45 -3.89
CA GLY A 142 29.57 -30.64 -2.73
C GLY A 142 31.06 -30.66 -2.40
N ILE A 143 31.39 -29.99 -1.30
CA ILE A 143 32.74 -29.94 -0.75
C ILE A 143 32.87 -31.00 0.34
N TYR A 144 33.96 -31.76 0.32
CA TYR A 144 34.33 -32.68 1.39
C TYR A 144 35.70 -32.31 1.97
N PHE A 145 35.95 -32.78 3.20
CA PHE A 145 37.26 -32.69 3.84
C PHE A 145 37.82 -34.07 4.11
N SER A 146 39.12 -34.14 4.37
CA SER A 146 39.78 -35.39 4.76
C SER A 146 40.61 -35.15 6.00
N TYR A 147 40.77 -36.20 6.80
CA TYR A 147 41.49 -36.14 8.07
C TYR A 147 42.34 -37.39 8.27
N SER A 148 43.44 -37.24 8.98
CA SER A 148 44.40 -38.31 9.26
C SER A 148 44.53 -38.63 10.75
N SER A 149 43.93 -37.83 11.64
CA SER A 149 43.89 -38.08 13.09
C SER A 149 42.55 -37.72 13.74
N ASP A 150 42.36 -38.19 14.98
CA ASP A 150 41.16 -37.93 15.78
C ASP A 150 41.02 -36.45 16.15
N GLU A 151 42.13 -35.82 16.54
CA GLU A 151 42.17 -34.40 16.87
C GLU A 151 41.80 -33.54 15.66
N GLU A 152 42.25 -33.93 14.46
CA GLU A 152 41.95 -33.21 13.23
C GLU A 152 40.46 -33.29 12.90
N LEU A 153 39.84 -34.48 12.95
CA LEU A 153 38.40 -34.62 12.73
C LEU A 153 37.61 -33.77 13.72
N LYS A 154 37.94 -33.85 15.01
CA LYS A 154 37.22 -33.09 16.05
C LYS A 154 37.34 -31.59 15.81
N SER A 155 38.54 -31.09 15.49
CA SER A 155 38.79 -29.67 15.26
C SER A 155 38.07 -29.17 14.00
N LEU A 156 38.15 -29.91 12.90
CA LEU A 156 37.47 -29.58 11.64
C LEU A 156 35.96 -29.53 11.83
N LEU A 157 35.39 -30.58 12.43
CA LEU A 157 33.96 -30.67 12.62
C LEU A 157 33.44 -29.56 13.54
N PHE A 158 34.12 -29.30 14.67
CA PHE A 158 33.74 -28.21 15.56
C PHE A 158 33.75 -26.86 14.83
N ALA A 159 34.78 -26.58 14.03
CA ALA A 159 34.88 -25.34 13.25
C ALA A 159 33.76 -25.24 12.20
N HIS A 160 33.45 -26.31 11.48
CA HIS A 160 32.41 -26.33 10.45
C HIS A 160 31.00 -26.22 11.05
N LEU A 161 30.71 -26.90 12.17
CA LEU A 161 29.46 -26.74 12.91
C LEU A 161 29.30 -25.29 13.38
N SER A 162 30.36 -24.71 13.95
CA SER A 162 30.40 -23.31 14.34
C SER A 162 30.08 -22.40 13.16
N GLN A 163 30.77 -22.54 12.04
CA GLN A 163 30.55 -21.67 10.88
C GLN A 163 29.12 -21.77 10.33
N TYR A 164 28.60 -22.99 10.18
CA TYR A 164 27.27 -23.21 9.60
C TYR A 164 26.15 -22.69 10.51
N PHE A 165 26.09 -23.16 11.76
CA PHE A 165 24.97 -22.82 12.64
C PHE A 165 25.01 -21.36 13.13
N LEU A 166 26.20 -20.76 13.29
CA LEU A 166 26.30 -19.34 13.63
C LEU A 166 25.90 -18.43 12.46
N SER A 167 26.24 -18.80 11.22
CA SER A 167 25.81 -18.03 10.05
C SER A 167 24.31 -18.14 9.79
N ALA A 168 23.72 -19.32 10.00
CA ALA A 168 22.28 -19.53 9.89
C ALA A 168 21.50 -18.64 10.89
N GLN A 169 21.93 -18.58 12.14
CA GLN A 169 21.32 -17.71 13.15
C GLN A 169 21.45 -16.24 12.79
N LYS A 170 22.65 -15.79 12.40
CA LYS A 170 22.86 -14.38 12.03
C LYS A 170 21.95 -13.97 10.87
N ASN A 171 21.73 -14.85 9.91
CA ASN A 171 20.81 -14.58 8.80
C ASN A 171 19.36 -14.53 9.27
N ALA A 172 18.94 -15.43 10.16
CA ALA A 172 17.59 -15.41 10.74
C ALA A 172 17.33 -14.11 11.54
N GLU A 173 18.28 -13.69 12.38
CA GLU A 173 18.20 -12.43 13.12
C GLU A 173 18.14 -11.21 12.17
N ILE A 174 18.94 -11.19 11.10
CA ILE A 174 18.90 -10.12 10.08
C ILE A 174 17.56 -10.09 9.32
N ILE A 175 16.96 -11.25 9.08
CA ILE A 175 15.65 -11.36 8.40
C ILE A 175 14.52 -10.92 9.34
N GLU A 176 14.54 -11.33 10.61
CA GLU A 176 13.57 -10.85 11.62
C GLU A 176 13.72 -9.33 11.87
N GLU A 177 14.94 -8.81 11.89
CA GLU A 177 15.19 -7.37 12.03
C GLU A 177 14.73 -6.54 10.83
N ARG A 178 14.47 -7.16 9.66
CA ARG A 178 14.09 -6.48 8.41
C ARG A 178 12.68 -6.86 7.97
N GLN A 179 11.70 -6.54 8.80
CA GLN A 179 10.28 -6.73 8.49
C GLN A 179 9.54 -5.40 8.46
N ALA A 180 8.53 -5.32 7.59
CA ALA A 180 7.54 -4.26 7.62
C ALA A 180 6.59 -4.52 8.80
N ILE A 181 6.23 -3.46 9.54
CA ILE A 181 5.26 -3.54 10.63
C ILE A 181 4.13 -2.59 10.26
N LEU A 182 3.09 -3.13 9.63
CA LEU A 182 1.98 -2.37 9.09
C LEU A 182 0.88 -2.22 10.14
N ARG A 183 0.43 -0.99 10.38
CA ARG A 183 -0.70 -0.69 11.27
C ARG A 183 -1.57 0.43 10.73
N LEU A 184 -2.85 0.39 11.09
CA LEU A 184 -3.81 1.43 10.75
C LEU A 184 -3.79 2.53 11.83
N VAL A 185 -3.85 3.79 11.41
CA VAL A 185 -3.93 4.94 12.31
C VAL A 185 -5.00 5.93 11.81
N GLY A 186 -5.55 6.72 12.72
CA GLY A 186 -6.47 7.82 12.42
C GLY A 186 -5.75 9.12 12.11
N ILE A 187 -6.45 10.04 11.43
CA ILE A 187 -6.03 11.44 11.26
C ILE A 187 -7.13 12.33 11.82
N ASP A 188 -6.76 13.30 12.67
CA ASP A 188 -7.71 14.22 13.28
C ASP A 188 -8.03 15.47 12.42
N GLU A 189 -8.86 16.36 12.95
CA GLU A 189 -9.27 17.61 12.28
C GLU A 189 -8.07 18.51 11.95
N GLN A 190 -7.06 18.50 12.82
CA GLN A 190 -5.83 19.29 12.68
C GLN A 190 -4.79 18.60 11.80
N GLN A 191 -5.14 17.46 11.18
CA GLN A 191 -4.27 16.67 10.31
C GLN A 191 -3.08 16.03 11.05
N HIS A 192 -3.24 15.70 12.32
CA HIS A 192 -2.24 14.94 13.08
C HIS A 192 -2.60 13.44 13.11
N LEU A 193 -1.57 12.60 13.14
CA LEU A 193 -1.71 11.16 13.32
C LEU A 193 -2.08 10.83 14.76
N VAL A 194 -3.08 9.97 14.92
CA VAL A 194 -3.61 9.51 16.20
C VAL A 194 -3.87 8.01 16.15
N ASP A 195 -3.69 7.29 17.26
CA ASP A 195 -3.88 5.83 17.28
C ASP A 195 -5.37 5.41 17.13
N ALA A 196 -6.31 6.30 17.45
CA ALA A 196 -7.75 6.10 17.28
C ALA A 196 -8.28 6.92 16.08
N ALA A 197 -9.26 6.41 15.36
CA ALA A 197 -9.97 7.19 14.35
C ALA A 197 -10.89 8.22 15.04
N LYS A 198 -10.94 9.44 14.51
CA LYS A 198 -11.86 10.48 15.00
C LYS A 198 -12.98 10.74 14.02
N ILE A 199 -14.22 10.76 14.50
CA ILE A 199 -15.40 11.15 13.74
C ILE A 199 -15.44 12.67 13.74
N ILE A 200 -15.25 13.26 12.55
CA ILE A 200 -15.15 14.71 12.39
C ILE A 200 -16.22 15.21 11.41
N PRO A 201 -16.66 16.47 11.51
CA PRO A 201 -17.52 17.07 10.50
C PRO A 201 -16.84 17.02 9.13
N PHE A 202 -17.55 16.55 8.11
CA PHE A 202 -17.05 16.60 6.75
C PHE A 202 -17.30 18.00 6.17
N VAL A 203 -16.22 18.69 5.85
CA VAL A 203 -16.24 19.98 5.13
C VAL A 203 -15.52 19.79 3.80
N PRO A 204 -16.23 19.88 2.66
CA PRO A 204 -15.60 19.85 1.34
C PRO A 204 -14.47 20.87 1.22
N LYS A 205 -13.29 20.44 0.76
CA LYS A 205 -12.19 21.37 0.47
C LYS A 205 -12.49 22.12 -0.82
N VAL A 206 -12.90 23.39 -0.69
CA VAL A 206 -13.27 24.25 -1.82
C VAL A 206 -12.58 25.61 -1.77
N GLU A 207 -12.61 26.33 -2.89
CA GLU A 207 -12.05 27.69 -3.01
C GLU A 207 -12.86 28.71 -2.22
N LYS A 208 -14.20 28.63 -2.27
CA LYS A 208 -15.12 29.49 -1.54
C LYS A 208 -16.34 28.72 -1.05
N THR A 209 -16.77 28.98 0.18
CA THR A 209 -18.04 28.49 0.72
C THR A 209 -19.22 29.31 0.19
N THR A 210 -20.44 28.81 0.33
CA THR A 210 -21.69 29.53 0.02
C THR A 210 -21.73 30.89 0.72
N ASP A 211 -21.39 30.94 2.01
CA ASP A 211 -21.35 32.19 2.77
C ASP A 211 -20.32 33.19 2.21
N GLN A 212 -19.14 32.71 1.80
CA GLN A 212 -18.12 33.57 1.19
C GLN A 212 -18.54 34.08 -0.19
N TYR A 213 -19.28 33.28 -0.97
CA TYR A 213 -19.89 33.73 -2.21
C TYR A 213 -20.95 34.80 -1.96
N ILE A 214 -21.85 34.58 -0.99
CA ILE A 214 -22.88 35.56 -0.60
C ILE A 214 -22.22 36.87 -0.18
N GLN A 215 -21.19 36.82 0.67
CA GLN A 215 -20.45 38.03 1.07
C GLN A 215 -19.82 38.74 -0.13
N SER A 216 -19.16 37.99 -1.03
CA SER A 216 -18.57 38.55 -2.26
C SER A 216 -19.63 39.23 -3.15
N ILE A 217 -20.83 38.66 -3.22
CA ILE A 217 -21.96 39.19 -3.97
C ILE A 217 -22.46 40.49 -3.34
N CYS A 218 -22.64 40.53 -2.02
CA CYS A 218 -23.03 41.73 -1.28
C CYS A 218 -22.02 42.87 -1.48
N ASP A 219 -20.72 42.56 -1.38
CA ASP A 219 -19.65 43.54 -1.59
C ASP A 219 -19.69 44.10 -3.01
N LEU A 220 -19.91 43.25 -4.02
CA LEU A 220 -20.05 43.66 -5.42
C LEU A 220 -21.29 44.54 -5.66
N TYR A 221 -22.43 44.25 -5.04
CA TYR A 221 -23.61 45.12 -5.11
C TYR A 221 -23.30 46.52 -4.58
N ASN A 222 -22.70 46.62 -3.40
CA ASN A 222 -22.32 47.89 -2.77
C ASN A 222 -21.32 48.67 -3.63
N ASP A 223 -20.32 47.97 -4.15
CA ASP A 223 -19.29 48.53 -5.01
C ASP A 223 -19.84 49.10 -6.31
N ILE A 224 -20.80 48.39 -6.95
CA ILE A 224 -21.43 48.83 -8.20
C ILE A 224 -22.32 50.05 -7.94
N ALA A 225 -23.09 50.03 -6.84
CA ALA A 225 -23.93 51.15 -6.43
C ALA A 225 -23.12 52.43 -6.15
N GLY A 226 -21.88 52.28 -5.68
CA GLY A 226 -20.96 53.41 -5.45
C GLY A 226 -20.34 54.02 -6.72
N ILE A 227 -20.47 53.39 -7.90
CA ILE A 227 -19.90 53.90 -9.15
C ILE A 227 -20.91 54.78 -9.88
N ALA A 228 -20.70 56.10 -9.80
CA ALA A 228 -21.43 57.08 -10.57
C ALA A 228 -20.88 57.14 -12.00
N VAL A 229 -21.76 56.92 -12.98
CA VAL A 229 -21.48 57.15 -14.40
C VAL A 229 -22.36 58.28 -14.91
N GLY A 230 -21.87 59.08 -15.87
CA GLY A 230 -22.62 60.21 -16.42
C GLY A 230 -23.95 59.77 -17.04
N LYS A 231 -24.99 60.61 -16.95
CA LYS A 231 -26.20 60.42 -17.77
C LYS A 231 -25.81 60.60 -19.23
N GLY A 232 -26.06 59.60 -20.07
CA GLY A 232 -25.71 59.61 -21.49
C GLY A 232 -26.19 60.89 -22.18
N LEU A 233 -25.36 61.45 -23.07
CA LEU A 233 -25.71 62.64 -23.84
C LEU A 233 -26.85 62.28 -24.80
N GLU A 234 -28.04 62.86 -24.59
CA GLU A 234 -29.10 62.82 -25.59
C GLU A 234 -28.64 63.59 -26.85
N HIS A 235 -28.50 62.84 -27.94
CA HIS A 235 -28.47 63.29 -29.33
C HIS A 235 -27.46 64.40 -29.71
N THR A 236 -26.34 63.99 -30.32
CA THR A 236 -25.75 64.77 -31.41
C THR A 236 -25.50 63.88 -32.63
N HIS A 237 -26.11 64.27 -33.74
CA HIS A 237 -26.07 63.59 -35.02
C HIS A 237 -24.66 63.59 -35.65
N VAL A 238 -24.44 62.56 -36.48
CA VAL A 238 -23.44 62.42 -37.57
C VAL A 238 -22.09 61.81 -37.18
N LEU A 239 -21.98 60.48 -37.32
CA LEU A 239 -21.11 59.79 -38.30
C LEU A 239 -21.34 58.27 -38.16
N MET A 240 -21.16 57.48 -39.23
CA MET A 240 -21.09 56.00 -39.19
C MET A 240 -20.11 55.53 -38.09
N SER A 241 -20.59 55.35 -36.86
CA SER A 241 -19.81 54.78 -35.78
C SER A 241 -20.14 53.30 -35.70
N LEU A 242 -19.14 52.47 -35.97
CA LEU A 242 -19.14 51.01 -35.83
C LEU A 242 -19.19 50.57 -34.35
N LYS A 243 -19.85 51.35 -33.49
CA LYS A 243 -19.89 51.16 -32.04
C LYS A 243 -21.34 51.14 -31.57
N LYS A 244 -21.76 50.02 -30.98
CA LYS A 244 -23.10 49.85 -30.40
C LYS A 244 -23.04 50.17 -28.90
N PRO A 245 -24.05 50.79 -28.28
CA PRO A 245 -24.09 50.96 -26.83
C PRO A 245 -23.96 49.60 -26.13
N ALA A 246 -23.16 49.53 -25.07
CA ALA A 246 -23.09 48.36 -24.21
C ALA A 246 -24.39 48.24 -23.40
N VAL A 247 -25.04 47.09 -23.47
CA VAL A 247 -26.30 46.83 -22.76
C VAL A 247 -26.16 45.52 -22.00
N ILE A 248 -26.62 45.51 -20.76
CA ILE A 248 -26.79 44.27 -19.98
C ILE A 248 -28.11 43.66 -20.41
N SER A 249 -28.08 42.39 -20.81
CA SER A 249 -29.28 41.71 -21.30
C SER A 249 -30.40 41.74 -20.26
N GLU A 250 -31.66 41.82 -20.70
CA GLU A 250 -32.82 41.84 -19.78
C GLU A 250 -32.85 40.59 -18.89
N ASN A 251 -32.48 39.43 -19.42
CA ASN A 251 -32.36 38.19 -18.64
C ASN A 251 -31.32 38.32 -17.51
N ASP A 252 -30.17 38.95 -17.78
CA ASP A 252 -29.16 39.16 -16.75
C ASP A 252 -29.61 40.18 -15.71
N ARG A 253 -30.34 41.23 -16.12
CA ARG A 253 -30.92 42.22 -15.20
C ARG A 253 -31.93 41.56 -14.28
N GLU A 254 -32.79 40.70 -14.81
CA GLU A 254 -33.79 39.96 -14.04
C GLU A 254 -33.13 39.02 -13.01
N HIS A 255 -32.14 38.23 -13.43
CA HIS A 255 -31.41 37.34 -12.51
C HIS A 255 -30.70 38.11 -11.39
N ILE A 256 -29.98 39.18 -11.74
CA ILE A 256 -29.28 40.02 -10.76
C ILE A 256 -30.28 40.69 -9.81
N SER A 257 -31.42 41.15 -10.31
CA SER A 257 -32.44 41.81 -9.47
C SER A 257 -33.11 40.80 -8.53
N THR A 258 -33.36 39.58 -9.00
CA THR A 258 -33.97 38.49 -8.21
C THR A 258 -33.07 38.09 -7.03
N VAL A 259 -31.76 37.99 -7.25
CA VAL A 259 -30.81 37.68 -6.17
C VAL A 259 -30.71 38.84 -5.18
N ALA A 260 -30.70 40.09 -5.64
CA ALA A 260 -30.70 41.26 -4.76
C ALA A 260 -31.93 41.27 -3.85
N GLN A 261 -33.11 40.94 -4.38
CA GLN A 261 -34.33 40.80 -3.58
C GLN A 261 -34.24 39.70 -2.52
N HIS A 262 -33.70 38.52 -2.87
CA HIS A 262 -33.50 37.43 -1.91
C HIS A 262 -32.49 37.77 -0.80
N LEU A 263 -31.49 38.62 -1.11
CA LEU A 263 -30.50 39.11 -0.15
C LEU A 263 -30.94 40.40 0.57
N GLU A 264 -32.17 40.86 0.35
CA GLU A 264 -32.72 42.10 0.92
C GLU A 264 -31.90 43.37 0.59
N ILE A 265 -31.29 43.41 -0.60
CA ILE A 265 -30.48 44.53 -1.10
C ILE A 265 -31.34 45.45 -1.98
N CYS A 266 -31.46 46.73 -1.60
CA CYS A 266 -32.13 47.75 -2.41
C CYS A 266 -31.20 48.26 -3.52
N LEU A 267 -31.56 48.02 -4.77
CA LEU A 267 -30.80 48.50 -5.93
C LEU A 267 -31.19 49.96 -6.27
N PRO A 268 -30.21 50.86 -6.47
CA PRO A 268 -30.47 52.18 -7.05
C PRO A 268 -31.06 52.11 -8.47
N ASP A 269 -31.89 53.08 -8.84
CA ASP A 269 -32.50 53.14 -10.18
C ASP A 269 -31.46 53.19 -11.32
N ASP A 270 -30.26 53.70 -11.04
CA ASP A 270 -29.15 53.82 -11.98
C ASP A 270 -28.12 52.68 -11.86
N PHE A 271 -28.45 51.60 -11.15
CA PHE A 271 -27.55 50.46 -10.94
C PHE A 271 -27.05 49.85 -12.26
N PHE A 272 -27.96 49.66 -13.22
CA PHE A 272 -27.65 49.12 -14.56
C PHE A 272 -27.29 50.19 -15.59
N ASN A 273 -27.17 51.46 -15.19
CA ASN A 273 -26.75 52.53 -16.08
C ASN A 273 -25.23 52.42 -16.33
N LEU A 274 -24.84 52.42 -17.61
CA LEU A 274 -23.45 52.29 -18.09
C LEU A 274 -22.95 53.56 -18.79
N GLY A 275 -23.68 54.67 -18.71
CA GLY A 275 -23.31 55.93 -19.37
C GLY A 275 -23.22 55.79 -20.89
N ASN A 276 -22.09 56.19 -21.47
CA ASN A 276 -21.81 56.14 -22.91
C ASN A 276 -20.95 54.94 -23.31
N LEU A 277 -20.83 53.91 -22.45
CA LEU A 277 -20.05 52.71 -22.76
C LEU A 277 -20.51 52.07 -24.08
N SER A 278 -19.56 51.76 -24.95
CA SER A 278 -19.85 51.21 -26.27
C SER A 278 -19.05 49.94 -26.55
N GLN A 279 -19.56 49.08 -27.41
CA GLN A 279 -18.94 47.87 -27.91
C GLN A 279 -18.54 48.07 -29.37
N SER A 280 -17.28 47.79 -29.70
CA SER A 280 -16.80 47.77 -31.08
C SER A 280 -17.39 46.59 -31.84
N THR A 281 -17.85 46.80 -33.08
CA THR A 281 -18.28 45.71 -33.98
C THR A 281 -17.13 45.08 -34.76
N ILE A 282 -15.88 45.57 -34.61
CA ILE A 282 -14.71 45.02 -35.28
C ILE A 282 -14.00 44.04 -34.34
N HIS A 283 -13.97 42.75 -34.72
CA HIS A 283 -13.25 41.70 -34.01
C HIS A 283 -11.74 41.96 -33.99
N THR A 284 -11.16 42.19 -32.82
CA THR A 284 -9.71 42.00 -32.61
C THR A 284 -9.41 41.55 -31.18
N ASN A 285 -9.46 40.23 -30.98
CA ASN A 285 -8.56 39.50 -30.07
C ASN A 285 -8.50 38.05 -30.57
N ILE A 286 -7.32 37.42 -30.49
CA ILE A 286 -7.05 36.04 -30.94
C ILE A 286 -8.01 35.01 -30.28
N TYR A 287 -8.67 35.41 -29.19
CA TYR A 287 -9.62 34.60 -28.42
C TYR A 287 -11.11 35.03 -28.53
N GLY A 288 -11.48 35.87 -29.51
CA GLY A 288 -12.89 36.04 -29.92
C GLY A 288 -13.80 36.94 -29.06
N GLY A 289 -13.26 37.86 -28.25
CA GLY A 289 -14.05 38.83 -27.47
C GLY A 289 -14.35 40.15 -28.22
N THR A 290 -15.49 40.80 -27.91
CA THR A 290 -15.81 42.18 -28.32
C THR A 290 -15.09 43.18 -27.41
N SER A 291 -14.44 44.20 -27.98
CA SER A 291 -13.80 45.26 -27.17
C SER A 291 -14.86 46.27 -26.72
N ILE A 292 -14.85 46.60 -25.42
CA ILE A 292 -15.61 47.70 -24.84
C ILE A 292 -14.74 48.97 -24.85
N GLU A 293 -15.36 50.13 -25.02
CA GLU A 293 -14.71 51.43 -24.95
C GLU A 293 -15.61 52.44 -24.22
N GLY A 294 -15.08 53.04 -23.16
CA GLY A 294 -15.74 54.09 -22.37
C GLY A 294 -14.76 54.83 -21.47
N THR A 295 -15.28 55.55 -20.48
CA THR A 295 -14.46 56.07 -19.36
C THR A 295 -14.03 54.95 -18.42
N ASP A 296 -12.98 55.19 -17.63
CA ASP A 296 -12.48 54.22 -16.65
C ASP A 296 -13.59 53.76 -15.68
N GLU A 297 -14.47 54.69 -15.26
CA GLU A 297 -15.61 54.39 -14.39
C GLU A 297 -16.69 53.54 -15.08
N GLU A 298 -16.99 53.81 -16.34
CA GLU A 298 -17.98 53.06 -17.13
C GLU A 298 -17.50 51.62 -17.41
N GLU A 299 -16.23 51.47 -17.82
CA GLU A 299 -15.61 50.16 -18.04
C GLU A 299 -15.53 49.37 -16.73
N LYS A 300 -15.15 50.02 -15.63
CA LYS A 300 -15.11 49.43 -14.29
C LYS A 300 -16.49 48.99 -13.82
N LYS A 301 -17.54 49.81 -14.01
CA LYS A 301 -18.91 49.46 -13.62
C LYS A 301 -19.41 48.25 -14.39
N TYR A 302 -19.22 48.21 -15.71
CA TYR A 302 -19.58 47.07 -16.54
C TYR A 302 -18.83 45.80 -16.13
N ALA A 303 -17.51 45.88 -15.95
CA ALA A 303 -16.70 44.75 -15.51
C ALA A 303 -17.16 44.19 -14.17
N LYS A 304 -17.49 45.06 -13.19
CA LYS A 304 -18.02 44.63 -11.90
C LYS A 304 -19.40 43.98 -12.02
N ILE A 305 -20.29 44.48 -12.87
CA ILE A 305 -21.59 43.83 -13.10
C ILE A 305 -21.42 42.44 -13.74
N MET A 306 -20.49 42.29 -14.70
CA MET A 306 -20.17 40.98 -15.27
C MET A 306 -19.54 40.03 -14.25
N MET A 307 -18.70 40.55 -13.35
CA MET A 307 -18.12 39.79 -12.24
C MET A 307 -19.20 39.36 -11.23
N LEU A 308 -20.14 40.24 -10.90
CA LEU A 308 -21.30 39.94 -10.06
C LEU A 308 -22.14 38.81 -10.67
N LYS A 309 -22.51 38.95 -11.95
CA LYS A 309 -23.22 37.92 -12.72
C LYS A 309 -22.50 36.56 -12.61
N LYS A 310 -21.20 36.52 -12.91
CA LYS A 310 -20.40 35.29 -12.84
C LYS A 310 -20.37 34.70 -11.43
N THR A 311 -20.27 35.55 -10.40
CA THR A 311 -20.21 35.11 -9.00
C THR A 311 -21.55 34.53 -8.54
N ILE A 312 -22.67 35.12 -8.97
CA ILE A 312 -24.03 34.58 -8.74
C ILE A 312 -24.18 33.20 -9.37
N TYR A 313 -23.79 33.01 -10.64
CA TYR A 313 -23.88 31.70 -11.29
C TYR A 313 -23.07 30.63 -10.53
N LYS A 314 -21.83 30.96 -10.15
CA LYS A 314 -20.99 30.04 -9.34
C LYS A 314 -21.64 29.67 -8.00
N LEU A 315 -22.28 30.62 -7.34
CA LEU A 315 -23.02 30.35 -6.09
C LEU A 315 -24.18 29.37 -6.35
N LEU A 316 -24.97 29.60 -7.40
CA LEU A 316 -26.13 28.76 -7.72
C LEU A 316 -25.72 27.33 -8.09
N GLU A 317 -24.59 27.15 -8.76
CA GLU A 317 -24.02 25.83 -9.06
C GLU A 317 -23.46 25.13 -7.81
N TRP A 318 -22.78 25.88 -6.93
CA TRP A 318 -22.11 25.32 -5.74
C TRP A 318 -23.07 25.04 -4.57
N SER A 319 -24.07 25.89 -4.34
CA SER A 319 -24.93 25.82 -3.15
C SER A 319 -25.66 24.48 -2.95
N PRO A 320 -26.24 23.84 -3.99
CA PRO A 320 -26.84 22.51 -3.87
C PRO A 320 -25.83 21.44 -3.47
N VAL A 321 -24.60 21.53 -4.01
CA VAL A 321 -23.50 20.60 -3.72
C VAL A 321 -23.07 20.73 -2.27
N GLU A 322 -22.80 21.94 -1.78
CA GLU A 322 -22.40 22.15 -0.39
C GLU A 322 -23.50 21.70 0.59
N ASN A 323 -24.75 22.04 0.30
CA ASN A 323 -25.89 21.65 1.12
C ASN A 323 -26.07 20.13 1.19
N ALA A 324 -25.78 19.41 0.10
CA ALA A 324 -25.85 17.95 0.05
C ALA A 324 -24.89 17.25 1.04
N PHE A 325 -23.80 17.92 1.42
CA PHE A 325 -22.81 17.43 2.40
C PHE A 325 -22.94 18.09 3.77
N SER A 326 -23.87 19.03 3.95
CA SER A 326 -24.10 19.70 5.23
C SER A 326 -24.48 18.70 6.32
N GLY A 327 -23.82 18.81 7.47
CA GLY A 327 -24.04 17.92 8.63
C GLY A 327 -23.52 16.49 8.48
N LYS A 328 -22.86 16.15 7.36
CA LYS A 328 -22.21 14.84 7.20
C LYS A 328 -20.96 14.75 8.06
N ARG A 329 -20.62 13.53 8.48
CA ARG A 329 -19.43 13.22 9.27
C ARG A 329 -18.54 12.26 8.50
N CYS A 330 -17.26 12.27 8.80
CA CYS A 330 -16.31 11.35 8.21
C CYS A 330 -15.21 10.94 9.18
N ILE A 331 -14.47 9.91 8.80
CA ILE A 331 -13.19 9.54 9.39
C ILE A 331 -12.10 9.64 8.34
N LYS A 332 -10.88 9.92 8.79
CA LYS A 332 -9.66 9.89 7.98
C LYS A 332 -8.73 8.83 8.54
N LEU A 333 -8.19 7.99 7.67
CA LEU A 333 -7.32 6.89 8.03
C LEU A 333 -6.01 6.96 7.23
N ALA A 334 -4.97 6.37 7.78
CA ALA A 334 -3.69 6.17 7.12
C ALA A 334 -3.09 4.80 7.47
N LEU A 335 -2.30 4.26 6.54
CA LEU A 335 -1.47 3.09 6.77
C LEU A 335 -0.07 3.56 7.20
N GLN A 336 0.41 3.07 8.34
CA GLN A 336 1.75 3.35 8.83
C GLN A 336 2.60 2.08 8.77
N ASN A 337 3.82 2.21 8.24
CA ASN A 337 4.85 1.17 8.34
C ASN A 337 5.87 1.57 9.42
N CYS A 338 5.75 0.96 10.60
CA CYS A 338 6.68 1.13 11.73
C CYS A 338 7.87 0.16 11.66
N GLY A 339 7.95 -0.64 10.61
CA GLY A 339 9.02 -1.61 10.42
C GLY A 339 10.28 -0.97 9.87
N THR A 340 11.26 -1.82 9.60
CA THR A 340 12.59 -1.47 9.09
C THR A 340 12.75 -1.81 7.60
N ALA A 341 11.79 -2.56 7.04
CA ALA A 341 11.74 -2.91 5.63
C ALA A 341 10.54 -2.26 4.92
N VAL A 342 10.69 -2.08 3.61
CA VAL A 342 9.62 -1.60 2.73
C VAL A 342 8.61 -2.72 2.49
N ASP A 343 7.41 -2.37 2.07
CA ASP A 343 6.42 -3.35 1.64
C ASP A 343 5.73 -2.94 0.34
N GLU A 344 5.18 -3.94 -0.35
CA GLU A 344 4.55 -3.84 -1.66
C GLU A 344 3.24 -4.62 -1.69
N ASP A 345 2.34 -4.23 -2.59
CA ASP A 345 1.06 -4.92 -2.82
C ASP A 345 0.25 -5.11 -1.53
N VAL A 346 0.11 -4.04 -0.76
CA VAL A 346 -0.61 -4.05 0.50
C VAL A 346 -2.11 -3.95 0.23
N GLU A 347 -2.89 -4.92 0.72
CA GLU A 347 -4.35 -4.89 0.71
C GLU A 347 -4.86 -4.68 2.14
N ILE A 348 -5.69 -3.65 2.32
CA ILE A 348 -6.34 -3.31 3.58
C ILE A 348 -7.82 -3.64 3.45
N GLY A 349 -8.33 -4.48 4.34
CA GLY A 349 -9.75 -4.76 4.51
C GLY A 349 -10.28 -4.06 5.76
N LEU A 350 -11.34 -3.27 5.64
CA LEU A 350 -12.05 -2.69 6.78
C LEU A 350 -13.48 -3.24 6.84
N LYS A 351 -13.92 -3.59 8.04
CA LYS A 351 -15.26 -4.12 8.28
C LYS A 351 -16.13 -3.09 8.99
N PHE A 352 -17.27 -2.78 8.40
CA PHE A 352 -18.28 -1.89 8.96
C PHE A 352 -19.63 -2.60 9.05
N SER A 353 -20.38 -2.40 10.13
CA SER A 353 -21.80 -2.74 10.13
C SER A 353 -22.55 -1.83 9.16
N LYS A 354 -23.68 -2.30 8.58
CA LYS A 354 -24.41 -1.53 7.55
C LYS A 354 -24.86 -0.13 7.97
N LYS A 355 -25.02 0.11 9.27
CA LYS A 355 -25.40 1.42 9.83
C LYS A 355 -24.23 2.38 10.01
N CYS A 356 -22.99 1.95 9.79
CA CYS A 356 -21.79 2.73 10.13
C CYS A 356 -21.08 3.29 8.89
N LEU A 357 -21.57 3.04 7.67
CA LEU A 357 -20.91 3.44 6.42
C LEU A 357 -21.92 4.01 5.42
N ILE A 358 -21.59 5.17 4.84
CA ILE A 358 -22.28 5.68 3.64
C ILE A 358 -21.54 5.15 2.41
N THR A 359 -22.21 4.33 1.61
CA THR A 359 -21.65 3.81 0.36
C THR A 359 -21.88 4.78 -0.81
N LEU A 360 -21.24 4.53 -1.96
CA LEU A 360 -21.52 5.32 -3.17
C LEU A 360 -22.98 5.21 -3.63
N SER A 361 -23.69 4.14 -3.26
CA SER A 361 -25.12 3.98 -3.54
C SER A 361 -26.01 4.89 -2.67
N ASP A 362 -25.52 5.27 -1.48
CA ASP A 362 -26.20 6.16 -0.53
C ASP A 362 -25.66 7.60 -0.58
N PHE A 363 -24.75 7.87 -1.52
CA PHE A 363 -24.17 9.19 -1.74
C PHE A 363 -25.24 10.19 -2.17
N PRO A 364 -25.08 11.50 -1.91
CA PRO A 364 -26.07 12.48 -2.33
C PRO A 364 -26.36 12.41 -3.84
N LYS A 365 -27.64 12.49 -4.18
CA LYS A 365 -28.12 12.38 -5.56
C LYS A 365 -28.16 13.78 -6.18
N PHE A 366 -27.43 13.95 -7.27
CA PHE A 366 -27.35 15.19 -8.04
C PHE A 366 -28.15 15.09 -9.33
N ASN A 367 -28.71 16.22 -9.77
CA ASN A 367 -29.32 16.33 -11.09
C ASN A 367 -28.23 16.40 -12.18
N ASN A 368 -28.63 16.38 -13.45
CA ASN A 368 -27.67 16.33 -14.57
C ASN A 368 -26.73 17.55 -14.63
N ASP A 369 -27.23 18.73 -14.31
CA ASP A 369 -26.44 19.97 -14.37
C ASP A 369 -25.43 20.03 -13.20
N GLU A 370 -25.86 19.64 -12.00
CA GLU A 370 -25.01 19.50 -10.82
C GLU A 370 -23.90 18.45 -11.03
N MET A 371 -24.22 17.32 -11.65
CA MET A 371 -23.23 16.31 -12.04
C MET A 371 -22.24 16.86 -13.07
N GLY A 372 -22.72 17.63 -14.05
CA GLY A 372 -21.89 18.32 -15.02
C GLY A 372 -20.91 19.30 -14.36
N TYR A 373 -21.39 20.11 -13.43
CA TYR A 373 -20.57 21.05 -12.66
C TYR A 373 -19.50 20.35 -11.82
N LEU A 374 -19.88 19.28 -11.10
CA LEU A 374 -18.94 18.48 -10.32
C LEU A 374 -17.83 17.84 -11.17
N LEU A 375 -18.15 17.45 -12.41
CA LEU A 375 -17.20 16.82 -13.33
C LEU A 375 -16.27 17.81 -14.02
N ASN A 376 -16.79 18.97 -14.43
CA ASN A 376 -16.09 19.89 -15.32
C ASN A 376 -15.42 21.05 -14.57
N ASP A 377 -15.99 21.47 -13.43
CA ASP A 377 -15.59 22.69 -12.73
C ASP A 377 -15.06 22.42 -11.31
N CYS A 378 -15.33 21.24 -10.74
CA CYS A 378 -14.84 20.85 -9.41
C CYS A 378 -13.68 19.84 -9.46
N ASP A 379 -12.72 20.01 -8.56
CA ASP A 379 -11.68 19.02 -8.30
C ASP A 379 -12.16 18.06 -7.20
N MET A 380 -12.94 17.04 -7.59
CA MET A 380 -13.47 16.04 -6.65
C MET A 380 -12.35 15.31 -5.87
N GLY A 381 -11.16 15.15 -6.48
CA GLY A 381 -10.00 14.55 -5.82
C GLY A 381 -9.55 15.39 -4.62
N LYS A 382 -9.50 16.72 -4.77
CA LYS A 382 -9.24 17.62 -3.63
C LYS A 382 -10.39 17.68 -2.64
N MET A 383 -11.63 17.64 -3.12
CA MET A 383 -12.83 17.77 -2.29
C MET A 383 -12.92 16.67 -1.21
N PHE A 384 -12.68 15.41 -1.61
CA PHE A 384 -12.77 14.25 -0.72
C PHE A 384 -11.41 13.74 -0.24
N GLY A 385 -10.32 14.17 -0.89
CA GLY A 385 -8.98 13.65 -0.68
C GLY A 385 -8.30 14.09 0.61
N ILE A 386 -7.46 13.21 1.12
CA ILE A 386 -6.57 13.48 2.26
C ILE A 386 -5.22 13.95 1.69
N CYS A 387 -4.90 15.23 1.90
CA CYS A 387 -3.66 15.82 1.38
C CYS A 387 -2.48 15.44 2.27
N ALA A 388 -1.30 15.30 1.65
CA ALA A 388 -0.04 15.08 2.36
C ALA A 388 0.27 16.20 3.36
N THR A 389 0.98 15.83 4.42
CA THR A 389 1.51 16.75 5.44
C THR A 389 2.99 16.45 5.68
N ALA A 390 3.59 17.07 6.69
CA ALA A 390 4.94 16.71 7.13
C ALA A 390 5.00 15.30 7.75
N ASP A 391 3.88 14.77 8.26
CA ASP A 391 3.82 13.53 9.03
C ASP A 391 3.41 12.31 8.19
N TYR A 392 2.75 12.53 7.06
CA TYR A 392 2.30 11.47 6.17
C TYR A 392 2.20 11.92 4.71
N MET A 393 2.38 10.97 3.80
CA MET A 393 2.28 11.18 2.36
C MET A 393 0.83 10.98 1.88
N ASP A 394 0.51 11.54 0.72
CA ASP A 394 -0.78 11.28 0.07
C ASP A 394 -0.83 9.88 -0.55
N TYR A 395 -2.03 9.43 -0.90
CA TYR A 395 -2.21 8.11 -1.50
C TYR A 395 -1.48 7.97 -2.86
N ALA A 396 -1.39 9.04 -3.65
CA ALA A 396 -0.75 9.04 -4.96
C ALA A 396 0.74 8.68 -4.86
N SER A 397 1.43 9.03 -3.77
CA SER A 397 2.83 8.64 -3.57
C SER A 397 3.05 7.13 -3.45
N SER A 398 1.98 6.36 -3.17
CA SER A 398 2.05 4.90 -3.08
C SER A 398 1.92 4.21 -4.43
N GLN A 399 1.35 4.88 -5.43
CA GLN A 399 1.03 4.27 -6.71
C GLN A 399 2.30 4.14 -7.55
N VAL A 400 2.62 2.91 -7.97
CA VAL A 400 3.64 2.70 -8.99
C VAL A 400 3.08 3.22 -10.31
N GLU A 401 3.74 4.20 -10.95
CA GLU A 401 3.28 4.88 -12.16
C GLU A 401 2.62 3.91 -13.15
N ARG A 402 1.28 3.87 -13.14
CA ARG A 402 0.52 3.30 -14.24
C ARG A 402 0.27 4.47 -15.15
N HIS A 403 0.80 4.41 -16.37
CA HIS A 403 0.52 5.39 -17.42
C HIS A 403 -0.99 5.53 -17.61
N PHE A 404 -1.59 6.48 -16.89
CA PHE A 404 -2.94 6.93 -17.16
C PHE A 404 -2.85 7.82 -18.39
N SER A 405 -3.29 7.28 -19.53
CA SER A 405 -3.60 8.12 -20.67
C SER A 405 -4.93 8.79 -20.35
N PRO A 406 -4.99 10.13 -20.19
CA PRO A 406 -6.28 10.78 -20.10
C PRO A 406 -6.96 10.54 -21.44
N LEU A 407 -8.07 9.79 -21.45
CA LEU A 407 -8.97 9.85 -22.59
C LEU A 407 -9.50 11.29 -22.63
N PRO A 408 -9.23 12.05 -23.72
CA PRO A 408 -9.86 13.35 -23.87
C PRO A 408 -11.36 13.12 -23.97
N ILE A 409 -12.12 13.64 -23.01
CA ILE A 409 -13.57 13.75 -23.18
C ILE A 409 -13.77 14.80 -24.27
N SER A 410 -13.94 14.34 -25.50
CA SER A 410 -14.28 15.20 -26.62
C SER A 410 -15.73 15.65 -26.48
N ASN A 411 -15.96 16.77 -25.79
CA ASN A 411 -17.23 17.48 -25.89
C ASN A 411 -17.29 18.24 -27.22
N VAL A 412 -17.59 17.52 -28.31
CA VAL A 412 -18.05 18.16 -29.54
C VAL A 412 -19.56 18.35 -29.40
N GLY A 413 -19.96 19.49 -28.82
CA GLY A 413 -21.37 19.84 -28.62
C GLY A 413 -22.06 20.10 -29.96
N LEU A 414 -23.01 19.22 -30.32
CA LEU A 414 -24.01 19.51 -31.35
C LEU A 414 -25.06 20.47 -30.77
N PRO A 415 -25.52 21.50 -31.52
CA PRO A 415 -26.55 22.43 -31.03
C PRO A 415 -27.83 21.69 -30.62
N GLY A 416 -28.27 21.86 -29.37
CA GLY A 416 -29.48 21.24 -28.83
C GLY A 416 -29.29 19.89 -28.12
N TYR A 417 -28.06 19.37 -28.05
CA TYR A 417 -27.75 18.17 -27.27
C TYR A 417 -27.42 18.54 -25.81
N VAL A 418 -28.14 17.94 -24.85
CA VAL A 418 -27.80 18.00 -23.42
C VAL A 418 -27.00 16.74 -23.07
N PRO A 419 -25.72 16.85 -22.68
CA PRO A 419 -24.94 15.69 -22.27
C PRO A 419 -25.56 15.02 -21.04
N ASN A 420 -25.63 13.68 -21.03
CA ASN A 420 -25.97 12.91 -19.84
C ASN A 420 -24.68 12.60 -19.06
N TYR A 421 -24.56 13.15 -17.86
CA TYR A 421 -23.34 13.04 -17.04
C TYR A 421 -23.35 11.86 -16.07
N SER A 422 -24.44 11.10 -15.96
CA SER A 422 -24.62 10.05 -14.93
C SER A 422 -23.48 9.03 -14.90
N ASP A 423 -23.16 8.40 -16.03
CA ASP A 423 -22.16 7.33 -16.08
C ASP A 423 -20.74 7.88 -15.81
N SER A 424 -20.42 9.03 -16.40
CA SER A 424 -19.15 9.73 -16.18
C SER A 424 -18.97 10.14 -14.72
N TYR A 425 -20.05 10.58 -14.07
CA TYR A 425 -20.07 10.96 -12.67
C TYR A 425 -19.77 9.78 -11.75
N ILE A 426 -20.47 8.64 -11.95
CA ILE A 426 -20.22 7.42 -11.18
C ILE A 426 -18.81 6.89 -11.42
N SER A 427 -18.31 6.90 -12.67
CA SER A 427 -16.93 6.51 -12.98
C SER A 427 -15.94 7.39 -12.23
N LYS A 428 -16.14 8.72 -12.25
CA LYS A 428 -15.24 9.66 -11.58
C LYS A 428 -15.24 9.49 -10.06
N LEU A 429 -16.40 9.21 -9.45
CA LEU A 429 -16.47 8.92 -8.01
C LEU A 429 -15.68 7.65 -7.66
N ASN A 430 -15.83 6.57 -8.44
CA ASN A 430 -15.06 5.34 -8.22
C ASN A 430 -13.55 5.60 -8.34
N ASP A 431 -13.13 6.38 -9.34
CA ASP A 431 -11.73 6.77 -9.52
C ASP A 431 -11.19 7.64 -8.38
N VAL A 432 -12.02 8.52 -7.80
CA VAL A 432 -11.62 9.39 -6.69
C VAL A 432 -11.52 8.62 -5.38
N PHE A 433 -12.54 7.82 -5.05
CA PHE A 433 -12.58 7.10 -3.77
C PHE A 433 -11.60 5.91 -3.74
N CYS A 434 -11.31 5.28 -4.88
CA CYS A 434 -10.27 4.25 -5.04
C CYS A 434 -10.39 3.02 -4.12
N TYR A 435 -11.52 2.83 -3.44
CA TYR A 435 -11.81 1.64 -2.64
C TYR A 435 -12.99 0.85 -3.22
N SER A 436 -12.94 -0.47 -3.06
CA SER A 436 -14.04 -1.37 -3.42
C SER A 436 -14.90 -1.68 -2.18
N VAL A 437 -16.21 -1.54 -2.30
CA VAL A 437 -17.16 -1.88 -1.22
C VAL A 437 -17.88 -3.17 -1.57
N TYR A 438 -17.80 -4.17 -0.68
CA TYR A 438 -18.48 -5.45 -0.82
C TYR A 438 -19.56 -5.59 0.24
N GLU A 439 -20.78 -5.87 -0.19
CA GLU A 439 -21.90 -6.11 0.71
C GLU A 439 -21.95 -7.58 1.14
N ARG A 440 -22.11 -7.81 2.44
CA ARG A 440 -22.44 -9.11 3.04
C ARG A 440 -23.79 -9.01 3.77
N ALA A 441 -24.26 -10.11 4.35
CA ALA A 441 -25.55 -10.16 5.04
C ALA A 441 -25.70 -9.04 6.10
N GLU A 442 -24.71 -8.92 6.99
CA GLU A 442 -24.76 -7.99 8.15
C GLU A 442 -23.77 -6.80 8.04
N ASP A 443 -22.80 -6.89 7.13
CA ASP A 443 -21.63 -5.99 7.12
C ASP A 443 -21.26 -5.53 5.70
N TYR A 444 -20.59 -4.38 5.62
CA TYR A 444 -19.83 -3.93 4.46
C TYR A 444 -18.33 -4.18 4.69
N ILE A 445 -17.65 -4.64 3.64
CA ILE A 445 -16.19 -4.76 3.61
C ILE A 445 -15.64 -3.74 2.61
N ILE A 446 -14.87 -2.78 3.08
CA ILE A 446 -14.06 -1.90 2.23
C ILE A 446 -12.73 -2.61 1.97
N LYS A 447 -12.31 -2.67 0.70
CA LYS A 447 -10.95 -3.05 0.30
C LYS A 447 -10.23 -1.89 -0.35
N LEU A 448 -9.04 -1.58 0.15
CA LEU A 448 -8.12 -0.59 -0.38
C LEU A 448 -6.78 -1.27 -0.71
N LYS A 449 -6.18 -0.89 -1.83
CA LYS A 449 -4.86 -1.37 -2.24
C LYS A 449 -3.84 -0.24 -2.16
N ILE A 450 -2.66 -0.49 -1.60
CA ILE A 450 -1.51 0.41 -1.58
C ILE A 450 -0.36 -0.32 -2.26
N ASP A 451 0.11 0.20 -3.40
CA ASP A 451 1.08 -0.53 -4.23
C ASP A 451 2.48 -0.59 -3.57
N TYR A 452 2.88 0.45 -2.84
CA TYR A 452 4.18 0.53 -2.16
C TYR A 452 4.12 1.39 -0.88
N ILE A 453 4.82 0.95 0.17
CA ILE A 453 5.06 1.74 1.39
C ILE A 453 6.49 1.58 1.91
N LYS A 454 7.18 2.70 2.13
CA LYS A 454 8.54 2.70 2.68
C LYS A 454 8.51 2.47 4.20
N HIS A 455 9.56 1.83 4.74
CA HIS A 455 9.78 1.74 6.17
C HIS A 455 9.75 3.13 6.86
N ASN A 456 9.24 3.21 8.08
CA ASN A 456 9.08 4.45 8.85
C ASN A 456 8.33 5.57 8.11
N THR A 457 7.35 5.21 7.28
CA THR A 457 6.49 6.19 6.59
C THR A 457 5.02 5.88 6.81
N THR A 458 4.20 6.90 6.57
CA THR A 458 2.74 6.84 6.69
C THR A 458 2.13 7.31 5.39
N ILE A 459 1.12 6.59 4.89
CA ILE A 459 0.40 6.90 3.65
C ILE A 459 -1.07 7.07 4.00
N ALA A 460 -1.62 8.25 3.72
CA ALA A 460 -3.03 8.51 3.91
C ALA A 460 -3.89 7.70 2.93
N PHE A 461 -5.12 7.40 3.34
CA PHE A 461 -6.12 6.85 2.44
C PHE A 461 -6.43 7.84 1.30
N PRO A 462 -6.88 7.37 0.13
CA PRO A 462 -7.18 8.23 -1.01
C PRO A 462 -8.18 9.33 -0.65
N THR A 463 -9.20 8.96 0.12
CA THR A 463 -10.32 9.83 0.50
C THR A 463 -10.77 9.56 1.93
N ILE A 464 -11.55 10.51 2.45
CA ILE A 464 -12.34 10.34 3.67
C ILE A 464 -13.37 9.21 3.55
N ILE A 465 -13.73 8.58 4.66
CA ILE A 465 -14.84 7.61 4.72
C ILE A 465 -16.03 8.30 5.40
N LEU A 466 -17.16 8.40 4.71
CA LEU A 466 -18.38 9.04 5.23
C LEU A 466 -19.13 8.13 6.21
N ILE A 467 -19.49 8.70 7.36
CA ILE A 467 -20.10 7.98 8.49
C ILE A 467 -21.47 8.61 8.80
N PRO A 468 -22.56 7.82 8.86
CA PRO A 468 -23.89 8.32 9.17
C PRO A 468 -24.16 8.42 10.68
N GLU A 469 -23.71 7.44 11.48
CA GLU A 469 -23.93 7.34 12.94
C GLU A 469 -22.61 7.05 13.68
N PRO A 470 -22.44 7.48 14.94
CA PRO A 470 -21.28 7.13 15.75
C PRO A 470 -21.23 5.63 16.05
N PHE A 471 -20.03 5.10 16.19
CA PHE A 471 -19.77 3.71 16.53
C PHE A 471 -18.38 3.60 17.16
N ASP A 472 -18.09 2.46 17.80
CA ASP A 472 -16.95 2.38 18.74
C ASP A 472 -15.65 1.86 18.10
N THR A 473 -15.73 0.99 17.10
CA THR A 473 -14.56 0.25 16.59
C THR A 473 -14.67 -0.13 15.10
N ILE A 474 -13.53 -0.18 14.39
CA ILE A 474 -13.43 -0.77 13.04
C ILE A 474 -12.46 -1.95 13.10
N ASP A 475 -12.94 -3.14 12.72
CA ASP A 475 -12.06 -4.28 12.54
C ASP A 475 -11.34 -4.16 11.18
N TYR A 476 -10.05 -4.45 11.17
CA TYR A 476 -9.24 -4.40 9.96
C TYR A 476 -8.36 -5.63 9.76
N THR A 477 -8.06 -5.91 8.50
CA THR A 477 -7.08 -6.91 8.06
C THR A 477 -6.10 -6.26 7.09
N ILE A 478 -4.81 -6.59 7.19
CA ILE A 478 -3.78 -6.14 6.26
C ILE A 478 -3.03 -7.37 5.76
N THR A 479 -2.91 -7.51 4.45
CA THR A 479 -2.04 -8.48 3.78
C THR A 479 -1.08 -7.76 2.88
N SER A 480 0.13 -8.28 2.70
CA SER A 480 1.13 -7.69 1.81
C SER A 480 1.99 -8.77 1.18
N LYS A 481 2.77 -8.38 0.16
CA LYS A 481 3.65 -9.31 -0.56
C LYS A 481 4.76 -9.91 0.31
N ASN A 482 5.27 -9.13 1.27
CA ASN A 482 6.41 -9.52 2.09
C ASN A 482 6.02 -9.99 3.50
N ALA A 483 4.74 -9.98 3.86
CA ALA A 483 4.23 -10.55 5.10
C ALA A 483 3.67 -11.96 4.85
N SER A 484 4.17 -12.96 5.57
CA SER A 484 3.62 -14.32 5.54
C SER A 484 2.28 -14.44 6.26
N ASP A 485 2.06 -13.60 7.28
CA ASP A 485 0.87 -13.61 8.13
C ASP A 485 -0.08 -12.46 7.80
N ILE A 486 -1.38 -12.71 7.99
CA ILE A 486 -2.41 -11.68 7.90
C ILE A 486 -2.38 -10.87 9.19
N VAL A 487 -2.11 -9.57 9.09
CA VAL A 487 -2.21 -8.67 10.24
C VAL A 487 -3.68 -8.38 10.49
N THR A 488 -4.19 -8.73 11.66
CA THR A 488 -5.56 -8.42 12.08
C THR A 488 -5.52 -7.47 13.27
N GLY A 489 -6.41 -6.48 13.29
CA GLY A 489 -6.51 -5.56 14.41
C GLY A 489 -7.86 -4.86 14.48
N GLN A 490 -7.98 -3.99 15.48
CA GLN A 490 -9.15 -3.17 15.70
C GLN A 490 -8.69 -1.76 16.03
N ILE A 491 -9.26 -0.77 15.36
CA ILE A 491 -9.02 0.65 15.65
C ILE A 491 -10.23 1.20 16.42
N GLU A 492 -9.97 1.85 17.56
CA GLU A 492 -10.99 2.58 18.30
C GLU A 492 -11.47 3.80 17.50
N VAL A 493 -12.75 4.12 17.60
CA VAL A 493 -13.38 5.27 16.99
C VAL A 493 -13.90 6.19 18.09
N LYS A 494 -13.52 7.46 18.02
CA LYS A 494 -13.85 8.49 19.02
C LYS A 494 -14.53 9.68 18.34
N GLU A 495 -15.40 10.36 19.06
CA GLU A 495 -15.95 11.66 18.63
C GLU A 495 -15.01 12.82 18.95
#